data_AF-A0A9E5VB56-F1
#
_entry.id   AF-A0A9E5VB56-F1
#
_cell.length_a   1.000
_cell.length_b   1.000
_cell.length_c   1.000
_cell.angle_alpha   90.00
_cell.angle_beta   90.00
_cell.angle_gamma   90.00
#
_symmetry.space_group_name_H-M   'P 1'
#
loop_
_entity.id
_entity.type
_entity.pdbx_description
1 polymer ?
#
loop_
_entity_poly.entity_id
_entity_poly.type
_entity_poly.pdbx_seq_one_letter_code
_entity_poly.pdbx_strand_id
1 'polypeptide(L)' 'MLSITTVEGVETKNQVDFLQNLGCNELQGYYFSRPLSIEKLEEFLRNE' A
#
# COMPACT_ATOMS: atom_id res chain seq x y z
N MET A 1 2.73 14.06 -17.83
CA MET A 1 1.57 14.27 -16.92
C MET A 1 1.65 13.18 -15.87
N LEU A 2 2.24 13.47 -14.71
CA LEU A 2 2.48 12.49 -13.65
C LEU A 2 1.26 12.48 -12.72
N SER A 3 0.16 11.89 -13.17
CA SER A 3 -1.01 11.70 -12.30
C SER A 3 -0.72 10.51 -11.38
N ILE A 4 -0.50 10.79 -10.10
CA ILE A 4 -0.45 9.76 -9.07
C ILE A 4 -1.86 9.20 -8.92
N THR A 5 -1.99 7.87 -8.88
CA THR A 5 -3.26 7.19 -8.62
C THR A 5 -3.05 6.23 -7.45
N THR A 6 -3.73 6.52 -6.34
CA THR A 6 -3.77 5.65 -5.17
C THR A 6 -4.85 4.59 -5.37
N VAL A 7 -4.47 3.32 -5.24
CA VAL A 7 -5.39 2.19 -5.30
C VAL A 7 -5.51 1.58 -3.91
N GLU A 8 -6.71 1.70 -3.33
CA GLU A 8 -7.04 1.18 -2.01
C GLU A 8 -7.64 -0.23 -2.08
N GLY A 9 -7.50 -1.00 -1.00
CA GLY A 9 -8.07 -2.34 -0.88
C GLY A 9 -7.22 -3.47 -1.51
N VAL A 10 -5.91 -3.29 -1.62
CA VAL A 10 -5.00 -4.34 -2.12
C VAL A 10 -4.76 -5.41 -1.06
N GLU A 11 -5.17 -6.65 -1.33
CA GLU A 11 -5.14 -7.76 -0.36
C GLU A 11 -4.20 -8.90 -0.78
N THR A 12 -3.83 -9.00 -2.06
CA THR A 12 -3.07 -10.12 -2.62
C THR A 12 -1.90 -9.67 -3.49
N LYS A 13 -0.88 -10.52 -3.60
CA LYS A 13 0.26 -10.29 -4.49
C LYS A 13 -0.17 -10.12 -5.96
N ASN A 14 -1.14 -10.89 -6.43
CA ASN A 14 -1.62 -10.81 -7.81
C ASN A 14 -2.22 -9.43 -8.13
N GLN A 15 -2.92 -8.80 -7.17
CA GLN A 15 -3.43 -7.43 -7.33
C GLN A 15 -2.28 -6.42 -7.40
N VAL A 16 -1.24 -6.55 -6.56
CA VAL A 16 -0.04 -5.70 -6.62
C VAL A 16 0.60 -5.78 -8.00
N ASP A 17 0.90 -7.00 -8.46
CA ASP A 17 1.59 -7.22 -9.73
C ASP A 17 0.77 -6.67 -10.91
N PHE A 18 -0.55 -6.84 -10.88
CA PHE A 18 -1.45 -6.29 -11.89
C PHE A 18 -1.45 -4.75 -11.91
N LEU A 19 -1.61 -4.12 -10.74
CA LEU A 19 -1.70 -2.66 -10.61
C LEU A 19 -0.39 -1.96 -10.95
N GLN A 20 0.75 -2.55 -10.57
CA GLN A 20 2.08 -2.03 -10.95
C GLN A 20 2.28 -2.06 -12.47
N ASN A 21 1.84 -3.12 -13.15
CA ASN A 21 1.90 -3.21 -14.61
C ASN A 21 1.00 -2.18 -15.32
N LEU A 22 -0.06 -1.70 -14.65
CA LEU A 22 -0.91 -0.61 -15.14
C LEU A 22 -0.33 0.78 -14.88
N GLY A 23 0.81 0.88 -14.18
CA GLY A 23 1.43 2.14 -13.81
C GLY A 23 0.81 2.82 -12.58
N CYS A 24 -0.02 2.11 -11.81
CA CYS A 24 -0.47 2.58 -10.50
C CYS A 24 0.72 2.52 -9.52
N ASN A 25 1.10 3.66 -8.98
CA ASN A 25 2.33 3.84 -8.21
C ASN A 25 2.11 4.00 -6.71
N GLU A 26 0.87 4.13 -6.25
CA GLU A 26 0.51 4.14 -4.83
C GLU A 26 -0.52 3.06 -4.55
N LEU A 27 -0.19 2.14 -3.65
CA LEU A 27 -1.04 1.00 -3.31
C LEU A 27 -1.25 0.96 -1.80
N GLN A 28 -2.50 0.82 -1.36
CA GLN A 28 -2.86 0.66 0.04
C GLN A 28 -3.73 -0.57 0.21
N GLY A 29 -3.44 -1.39 1.21
CA GLY A 29 -4.33 -2.46 1.64
C GLY A 29 -3.66 -3.48 2.53
N TYR A 30 -4.43 -4.49 2.94
CA TYR A 30 -4.01 -5.49 3.92
C TYR A 30 -2.85 -6.39 3.45
N TYR A 31 -2.54 -6.39 2.16
CA TYR A 31 -1.33 -7.00 1.65
C TYR A 31 -0.06 -6.38 2.27
N PHE A 32 -0.06 -5.06 2.46
CA PHE A 32 1.07 -4.32 3.03
C PHE A 32 0.96 -4.23 4.56
N SER A 33 -0.17 -3.73 5.04
CA SER A 33 -0.41 -3.59 6.48
C SER A 33 -1.91 -3.46 6.77
N ARG A 34 -2.32 -3.96 7.94
CA ARG A 34 -3.64 -3.65 8.50
C ARG A 34 -3.59 -2.24 9.11
N PRO A 35 -4.74 -1.56 9.27
CA PRO A 35 -4.81 -0.31 10.02
C PRO A 35 -4.17 -0.47 11.41
N LEU A 36 -3.26 0.44 11.72
CA LEU A 36 -2.49 0.43 12.96
C LEU A 36 -3.06 1.46 13.94
N SER A 37 -2.95 1.17 15.24
CA SER A 37 -3.10 2.22 16.26
C SER A 37 -1.91 3.17 16.19
N ILE A 38 -2.00 4.33 16.85
CA ILE A 38 -0.92 5.32 16.84
C ILE A 38 0.39 4.74 17.40
N GLU A 39 0.32 3.95 18.47
CA GLU A 39 1.48 3.33 19.11
C GLU A 39 2.17 2.34 18.16
N LYS A 40 1.36 1.53 17.47
CA LYS A 40 1.85 0.55 16.48
C LYS A 40 2.39 1.22 15.22
N LEU A 41 1.80 2.35 14.82
CA LEU A 41 2.29 3.14 13.69
C LEU A 41 3.68 3.69 14.01
N GLU A 42 3.91 4.22 15.21
CA GLU A 42 5.23 4.70 15.60
C GLU A 42 6.28 3.59 15.60
N GLU A 43 5.93 2.39 16.07
CA GLU A 43 6.82 1.21 15.99
C GLU A 43 7.10 0.81 14.55
N PHE A 44 6.07 0.81 13.69
CA PHE A 44 6.19 0.52 12.27
C PHE A 44 7.16 1.49 11.58
N LEU A 45 6.99 2.80 11.79
CA LEU A 45 7.83 3.84 11.18
C LEU A 45 9.28 3.86 11.65
N ARG A 46 9.58 3.29 12.84
CA ARG A 46 10.96 3.17 13.35
C ARG A 46 11.72 1.97 12.78
N ASN A 47 11.00 0.98 12.24
CA ASN A 47 11.56 -0.30 11.79
C ASN A 47 11.59 -0.46 10.26
N GLU A 48 11.12 0.54 9.51
CA GLU A 48 11.30 0.71 8.06
C GLU A 48 12.64 1.39 7.75
#